data_AF-A0A1L8DXK0-F1
#
_entry.id   AF-A0A1L8DXK0-F1
#
_cell.length_a   1.000
_cell.length_b   1.000
_cell.length_c   1.000
_cell.angle_alpha   90.00
_cell.angle_beta   90.00
_cell.angle_gamma   90.00
#
_symmetry.space_group_name_H-M   'P 1'
#
loop_
_entity.id
_entity.type
_entity.pdbx_description
1 polymer ?
#
loop_
_entity_poly.entity_id
_entity_poly.type
_entity_poly.pdbx_seq_one_letter_code
_entity_poly.pdbx_strand_id
1 'polypeptide(L)'
;KYRYTLVRVTTPGGKIFRPSLGDLMESLKEICHKSYGDVGLASVQSLKIKYIDELSPIFIMRLRHGSHRFMTSILPLVKQIDGNLLKLECLNTTSTIKRCYMFLVENSEKILLPEMG
;
A
#
# COMPACT_ATOMS: atom_id res chain seq x y z
N LYS A 1 3.91 -18.42 -5.74
CA LYS A 1 3.32 -18.11 -4.40
C LYS A 1 3.16 -16.59 -4.25
N TYR A 2 2.09 -16.09 -3.62
CA TYR A 2 1.82 -14.64 -3.46
C TYR A 2 2.11 -14.14 -2.02
N ARG A 3 2.16 -12.83 -1.87
CA ARG A 3 2.18 -12.08 -0.61
C ARG A 3 1.13 -10.96 -0.68
N TYR A 4 0.47 -10.73 0.45
CA TYR A 4 -0.56 -9.73 0.63
C TYR A 4 -0.08 -8.75 1.67
N THR A 5 -0.03 -7.48 1.32
CA THR A 5 0.48 -6.42 2.18
C THR A 5 -0.65 -5.45 2.48
N LEU A 6 -0.93 -5.26 3.77
CA LEU A 6 -1.79 -4.20 4.27
C LEU A 6 -0.98 -2.92 4.37
N VAL A 7 -1.47 -1.87 3.73
CA VAL A 7 -0.82 -0.56 3.67
C VAL A 7 -1.78 0.49 4.21
N ARG A 8 -1.26 1.36 5.09
CA ARG A 8 -1.94 2.57 5.55
C ARG A 8 -1.45 3.77 4.74
N VAL A 9 -2.38 4.63 4.38
CA VAL A 9 -2.15 5.95 3.81
C VAL A 9 -2.35 6.96 4.93
N THR A 10 -1.36 7.79 5.19
CA THR A 10 -1.50 8.92 6.12
C THR A 10 -1.17 10.21 5.39
N THR A 11 -1.78 11.31 5.80
CA THR A 11 -1.48 12.64 5.26
C THR A 11 -1.02 13.56 6.39
N PRO A 12 -0.31 14.65 6.06
CA PRO A 12 -0.06 15.71 7.02
C PRO A 12 -1.39 16.26 7.56
N GLY A 13 -1.46 16.45 8.89
CA GLY A 13 -2.64 17.01 9.56
C GLY A 13 -3.85 16.07 9.65
N GLY A 14 -3.70 14.77 9.38
CA GLY A 14 -4.76 13.78 9.58
C GLY A 14 -5.91 13.84 8.57
N LYS A 15 -5.79 14.66 7.51
CA LYS A 15 -6.81 14.76 6.46
C LYS A 15 -6.97 13.42 5.76
N ILE A 16 -8.19 12.87 5.73
CA ILE A 16 -8.41 11.63 5.01
C ILE A 16 -8.26 11.90 3.50
N PHE A 17 -7.31 11.23 2.88
CA PHE A 17 -7.10 11.23 1.43
C PHE A 17 -7.13 9.79 0.92
N ARG A 18 -7.83 9.58 -0.19
CA ARG A 18 -7.97 8.28 -0.83
C ARG A 18 -7.61 8.45 -2.31
N PRO A 19 -6.45 7.96 -2.76
CA PRO A 19 -6.10 8.01 -4.16
C PRO A 19 -7.04 7.09 -4.95
N SER A 20 -7.35 7.45 -6.19
CA SER A 20 -8.05 6.52 -7.08
C SER A 20 -7.18 5.28 -7.32
N LEU A 21 -7.80 4.15 -7.67
CA LEU A 21 -7.06 2.94 -7.99
C LEU A 21 -6.06 3.17 -9.13
N GLY A 22 -6.41 4.00 -10.11
CA GLY A 22 -5.55 4.38 -11.23
C GLY A 22 -4.31 5.11 -10.74
N ASP A 23 -4.49 6.23 -10.05
CA ASP A 23 -3.40 7.09 -9.57
C ASP A 23 -2.49 6.36 -8.58
N LEU A 24 -3.06 5.52 -7.71
CA LEU A 24 -2.30 4.68 -6.80
C LEU A 24 -1.42 3.69 -7.56
N MET A 25 -2.00 2.97 -8.52
CA MET A 25 -1.26 1.98 -9.31
C MET A 25 -0.18 2.61 -10.18
N GLU A 26 -0.46 3.77 -10.77
CA GLU A 26 0.50 4.53 -11.57
C GLU A 26 1.65 5.02 -10.70
N SER A 27 1.36 5.70 -9.59
CA SER A 27 2.37 6.22 -8.65
C SER A 27 3.28 5.12 -8.10
N LEU A 28 2.71 3.96 -7.74
CA LEU A 28 3.48 2.80 -7.25
C LEU A 28 4.39 2.19 -8.33
N LYS A 29 3.97 2.20 -9.60
CA LYS A 29 4.80 1.71 -10.71
C LYS A 29 5.89 2.71 -11.05
N GLU A 30 5.55 3.99 -11.09
CA GLU A 30 6.48 5.08 -11.39
C GLU A 30 7.61 5.11 -10.35
N ILE A 31 7.29 5.06 -9.06
CA ILE A 31 8.33 5.05 -8.02
C ILE A 31 9.18 3.76 -8.05
N CYS A 32 8.58 2.63 -8.45
CA CYS A 32 9.31 1.38 -8.61
C CYS A 32 10.30 1.46 -9.78
N HIS A 33 9.87 2.03 -10.91
CA HIS A 33 10.72 2.29 -12.06
C HIS A 33 11.85 3.26 -11.74
N LYS A 34 11.55 4.38 -11.05
CA LYS A 34 12.57 5.33 -10.59
C LYS A 34 13.60 4.70 -9.65
N SER A 35 13.18 3.73 -8.82
CA SER A 35 14.06 3.10 -7.82
C SER A 35 14.86 1.92 -8.36
N TYR A 36 14.32 1.16 -9.31
CA TYR A 36 14.85 -0.15 -9.73
C TYR A 36 14.91 -0.36 -11.25
N GLY A 37 14.58 0.67 -12.04
CA GLY A 37 14.54 0.63 -13.49
C GLY A 37 13.52 -0.37 -14.05
N ASP A 38 13.74 -0.77 -15.31
CA ASP A 38 12.86 -1.68 -16.04
C ASP A 38 12.80 -3.07 -15.40
N VAL A 39 13.90 -3.54 -14.81
CA VAL A 39 13.97 -4.83 -14.12
C VAL A 39 13.03 -4.84 -12.92
N GLY A 40 13.02 -3.78 -12.11
CA GLY A 40 12.09 -3.65 -10.99
C GLY A 40 10.64 -3.58 -11.46
N LEU A 41 10.36 -2.76 -12.47
CA LEU A 41 9.02 -2.61 -13.03
C LEU A 41 8.48 -3.93 -13.59
N ALA A 42 9.31 -4.67 -14.33
CA ALA A 42 8.99 -6.01 -14.85
C ALA A 42 8.73 -7.01 -13.71
N SER A 43 9.51 -6.92 -12.62
CA SER A 43 9.39 -7.80 -11.46
C SER A 43 8.07 -7.62 -10.71
N VAL A 44 7.42 -6.45 -10.81
CA VAL A 44 6.17 -6.13 -10.12
C VAL A 44 4.92 -6.17 -11.00
N GLN A 45 4.99 -6.69 -12.24
CA GLN A 45 3.82 -6.80 -13.14
C GLN A 45 2.63 -7.56 -12.53
N SER A 46 2.88 -8.45 -11.57
CA SER A 46 1.83 -9.19 -10.85
C SER A 46 1.09 -8.38 -9.78
N LEU A 47 1.45 -7.10 -9.58
CA LEU A 47 0.83 -6.19 -8.61
C LEU A 47 -0.68 -6.10 -8.88
N LYS A 48 -1.47 -6.32 -7.85
CA LYS A 48 -2.90 -6.03 -7.85
C LYS A 48 -3.30 -5.40 -6.52
N ILE A 49 -4.10 -4.35 -6.55
CA ILE A 49 -4.86 -3.93 -5.37
C ILE A 49 -6.05 -4.87 -5.24
N LYS A 50 -6.24 -5.43 -4.04
CA LYS A 50 -7.28 -6.42 -3.73
C LYS A 50 -8.41 -5.85 -2.91
N TYR A 51 -8.14 -4.77 -2.21
CA TYR A 51 -9.08 -4.09 -1.35
C TYR A 51 -8.58 -2.67 -1.14
N ILE A 52 -9.51 -1.72 -1.20
CA ILE A 52 -9.34 -0.35 -0.75
C ILE A 52 -10.52 -0.13 0.18
N ASP A 53 -10.26 0.33 1.39
CA ASP A 53 -11.36 0.61 2.30
C ASP A 53 -12.03 1.95 1.94
N GLU A 54 -13.36 1.97 2.06
CA GLU A 54 -14.16 3.15 1.72
C GLU A 54 -14.10 4.23 2.81
N LEU A 55 -13.87 3.83 4.06
CA LEU A 55 -13.98 4.70 5.23
C LEU A 55 -12.61 5.07 5.81
N SER A 56 -11.68 4.13 5.85
CA SER A 56 -10.33 4.28 6.39
C SER A 56 -9.30 4.34 5.27
N PRO A 57 -8.19 5.06 5.47
CA PRO A 57 -7.18 5.25 4.43
C PRO A 57 -6.24 4.04 4.38
N ILE A 58 -6.78 2.85 4.07
CA ILE A 58 -6.01 1.60 3.98
C ILE A 58 -6.31 0.87 2.66
N PHE A 59 -5.34 0.06 2.22
CA PHE A 59 -5.53 -0.86 1.11
C PHE A 59 -4.73 -2.14 1.30
N ILE A 60 -5.13 -3.21 0.60
CA ILE A 60 -4.38 -4.47 0.52
C ILE A 60 -3.87 -4.64 -0.91
N MET A 61 -2.56 -4.75 -1.06
CA MET A 61 -1.93 -5.10 -2.34
C MET A 61 -1.44 -6.55 -2.35
N ARG A 62 -1.39 -7.16 -3.53
CA ARG A 62 -0.90 -8.52 -3.75
C ARG A 62 0.23 -8.52 -4.77
N LEU A 63 1.34 -9.19 -4.44
CA LEU A 63 2.48 -9.41 -5.32
C LEU A 63 3.01 -10.85 -5.20
N ARG A 64 3.81 -11.30 -6.18
CA ARG A 64 4.55 -12.57 -6.05
C ARG A 64 5.53 -12.51 -4.87
N HIS A 65 5.75 -13.66 -4.23
CA HIS A 65 6.83 -13.81 -3.26
C HIS A 65 8.18 -13.50 -3.92
N GLY A 66 9.13 -12.93 -3.16
CA GLY A 66 10.27 -12.24 -3.75
C GLY A 66 9.89 -10.82 -4.16
N SER A 67 9.17 -10.66 -5.27
CA SER A 67 8.83 -9.37 -5.89
C SER A 67 8.16 -8.35 -4.95
N HIS A 68 7.36 -8.81 -3.97
CA HIS A 68 6.76 -7.93 -2.97
C HIS A 68 7.79 -7.02 -2.25
N ARG A 69 9.04 -7.47 -2.11
CA ARG A 69 10.10 -6.71 -1.43
C ARG A 69 10.41 -5.40 -2.15
N PHE A 70 10.42 -5.40 -3.49
CA PHE A 70 10.60 -4.17 -4.29
C PHE A 70 9.53 -3.14 -4.01
N MET A 71 8.27 -3.58 -3.82
CA MET A 71 7.17 -2.66 -3.57
C MET A 71 7.18 -2.20 -2.11
N THR A 72 7.38 -3.10 -1.15
CA THR A 72 7.37 -2.72 0.27
C THR A 72 8.52 -1.79 0.65
N SER A 73 9.69 -1.90 0.02
CA SER A 73 10.84 -1.02 0.28
C SER A 73 10.62 0.41 -0.21
N ILE A 74 9.82 0.61 -1.27
CA ILE A 74 9.60 1.93 -1.88
C ILE A 74 8.33 2.63 -1.37
N LEU A 75 7.43 1.94 -0.66
CA LEU A 75 6.22 2.57 -0.10
C LEU A 75 6.53 3.87 0.66
N PRO A 76 7.53 3.93 1.55
CA PRO A 76 7.84 5.17 2.29
C PRO A 76 8.38 6.31 1.41
N LEU A 77 8.81 6.01 0.18
CA LEU A 77 9.35 6.98 -0.78
C LEU A 77 8.25 7.69 -1.57
N VAL A 78 7.02 7.16 -1.59
CA VAL A 78 5.88 7.83 -2.19
C VAL A 78 5.46 8.98 -1.28
N LYS A 79 5.69 10.22 -1.74
CA LYS A 79 5.41 11.45 -0.97
C LYS A 79 4.13 12.16 -1.41
N GLN A 80 3.69 11.90 -2.63
CA GLN A 80 2.57 12.60 -3.24
C GLN A 80 1.86 11.67 -4.22
N ILE A 81 0.53 11.72 -4.25
CA ILE A 81 -0.31 11.11 -5.28
C ILE A 81 -1.41 12.12 -5.61
N ASP A 82 -1.64 12.38 -6.90
CA ASP A 82 -2.66 13.32 -7.39
C ASP A 82 -2.60 14.67 -6.65
N GLY A 83 -1.41 15.27 -6.58
CA GLY A 83 -1.19 16.55 -5.89
C GLY A 83 -1.26 16.51 -4.35
N ASN A 84 -1.72 15.41 -3.73
CA ASN A 84 -1.91 15.32 -2.28
C ASN A 84 -0.69 14.69 -1.60
N LEU A 85 -0.15 15.38 -0.59
CA LEU A 85 0.96 14.87 0.22
C LEU A 85 0.49 13.71 1.10
N LEU A 86 1.27 12.63 1.12
CA LEU A 86 0.97 11.44 1.90
C LEU A 86 2.21 10.64 2.28
N LYS A 87 2.02 9.67 3.17
CA LYS A 87 2.97 8.62 3.52
C LYS A 87 2.26 7.28 3.41
N LEU A 88 2.93 6.30 2.79
CA LEU A 88 2.49 4.93 2.77
C LEU A 88 3.27 4.11 3.80
N GLU A 89 2.54 3.42 4.68
CA GLU A 89 3.10 2.59 5.74
C GLU A 89 2.69 1.13 5.55
N CYS A 90 3.67 0.23 5.48
CA CYS A 90 3.44 -1.20 5.45
C CYS A 90 3.13 -1.71 6.86
N LEU A 91 1.87 -2.04 7.15
CA LEU A 91 1.47 -2.53 8.46
C LEU A 91 1.75 -4.02 8.66
N ASN A 92 1.47 -4.84 7.65
CA ASN A 92 1.70 -6.28 7.72
C ASN A 92 1.80 -6.90 6.32
N THR A 93 2.60 -7.95 6.18
CA THR A 93 2.65 -8.79 4.97
C THR A 93 2.42 -10.26 5.30
N THR A 94 1.43 -10.87 4.67
CA THR A 94 1.01 -12.26 4.91
C THR A 94 1.01 -13.11 3.64
N SER A 95 0.91 -14.43 3.81
CA SER A 95 0.91 -15.40 2.70
C SER A 95 -0.46 -15.56 2.01
N THR A 96 -1.55 -15.21 2.69
CA THR A 96 -2.92 -15.34 2.20
C THR A 96 -3.74 -14.09 2.54
N ILE A 97 -4.71 -13.76 1.69
CA ILE A 97 -5.59 -12.61 1.93
C ILE A 97 -6.39 -12.78 3.23
N LYS A 98 -6.82 -14.02 3.55
CA LYS A 98 -7.52 -14.35 4.80
C LYS A 98 -6.70 -13.95 6.04
N ARG A 99 -5.39 -14.26 6.07
CA ARG A 99 -4.52 -13.85 7.19
C ARG A 99 -4.34 -12.34 7.26
N CYS A 100 -4.29 -11.66 6.11
CA CYS A 100 -4.23 -10.20 6.07
C CYS A 100 -5.50 -9.58 6.67
N TYR A 101 -6.68 -10.12 6.32
CA TYR A 101 -7.95 -9.69 6.89
C TYR A 101 -8.08 -9.99 8.38
N MET A 102 -7.68 -11.19 8.83
CA MET A 102 -7.70 -11.53 10.27
C MET A 102 -6.86 -10.53 11.06
N PHE A 103 -5.64 -10.20 10.58
CA PHE A 103 -4.82 -9.17 11.19
C PHE A 103 -5.50 -7.79 11.21
N LEU A 104 -6.15 -7.39 10.11
CA LEU A 104 -6.88 -6.12 10.04
C LEU A 104 -7.99 -6.06 11.09
N VAL A 105 -8.78 -7.12 11.23
CA VAL A 105 -9.88 -7.20 12.20
C VAL A 105 -9.35 -7.19 13.63
N GLU A 106 -8.33 -8.01 13.92
CA GLU A 106 -7.68 -8.11 15.24
C GLU A 106 -7.05 -6.79 15.71
N ASN A 107 -6.67 -5.92 14.77
CA ASN A 107 -6.01 -4.64 15.05
C ASN A 107 -6.85 -3.43 14.60
N SER A 108 -8.15 -3.63 14.37
CA SER A 108 -9.04 -2.64 13.77
C SER A 108 -9.06 -1.31 14.52
N GLU A 109 -9.15 -1.34 15.86
CA GLU A 109 -9.12 -0.13 16.69
C GLU A 109 -7.87 0.73 16.44
N LYS A 110 -6.70 0.10 16.30
CA LYS A 110 -5.42 0.81 16.06
C LYS A 110 -5.20 1.19 14.61
N ILE A 111 -5.90 0.55 13.68
CA ILE A 111 -5.67 0.70 12.24
C ILE A 111 -6.67 1.64 11.59
N LEU A 112 -7.92 1.59 12.02
CA LEU A 112 -9.04 2.27 11.38
C LEU A 112 -9.39 3.58 12.08
N LEU A 113 -9.04 3.74 13.36
CA LEU A 113 -9.23 4.99 14.07
C LEU A 113 -8.05 5.93 13.79
N PRO A 114 -8.31 7.18 13.35
CA PRO A 114 -7.25 8.18 13.28
C PRO A 114 -6.72 8.43 14.70
N GLU A 115 -5.39 8.56 14.84
CA GLU A 115 -4.82 9.05 16.09
C GLU A 115 -5.41 10.43 16.36
N MET A 116 -6.25 10.52 17.40
CA MET A 116 -6.80 11.79 17.87
C MET A 116 -5.68 12.54 18.57
N GLY A 117 -4.94 13.33 17.79
CA GLY A 117 -4.01 14.36 18.27
C GLY A 117 -4.68 15.73 18.24
#